data_AF-A0A943V1D2-F1
#
_entry.id   AF-A0A943V1D2-F1
#
_cell.length_a   1.000
_cell.length_b   1.000
_cell.length_c   1.000
_cell.angle_alpha   90.00
_cell.angle_beta   90.00
_cell.angle_gamma   90.00
#
_symmetry.space_group_name_H-M   'P 1'
#
loop_
_entity.id
_entity.type
_entity.pdbx_description
1 polymer ?
#
loop_
_entity_poly.entity_id
_entity_poly.type
_entity_poly.pdbx_seq_one_letter_code
_entity_poly.pdbx_strand_id
1 'polypeptide(L)'
;MKYGMDVRAEAIRLFDMGFADKLVGRLLGIPRDTVRRWLYAYRALGREALFVTKHRTYSHDLKVEAAKAVIEGRMTKPEAMESYGLKSKTQIDTWCRLYREGGPDALLPKPKGRPEKAEPVFSSREEELEARVRELELELEIQKRINALAEGIERRRRTR
;
A
#
# COMPACT_ATOMS: atom_id res chain seq x y z
N MET A 1 -6.38 -14.42 -1.82
CA MET A 1 -5.04 -15.02 -1.90
C MET A 1 -5.06 -16.00 -3.07
N LYS A 2 -4.26 -15.84 -4.13
CA LYS A 2 -4.43 -16.56 -5.43
C LYS A 2 -4.18 -18.08 -5.35
N TYR A 3 -3.40 -18.53 -4.38
CA TYR A 3 -3.07 -19.95 -4.16
C TYR A 3 -3.43 -20.31 -2.72
N GLY A 4 -4.00 -21.52 -2.55
CA GLY A 4 -4.42 -22.07 -1.25
C GLY A 4 -3.26 -22.29 -0.28
N MET A 5 -3.60 -22.56 0.98
CA MET A 5 -2.61 -22.83 2.03
C MET A 5 -1.93 -24.19 1.84
N ASP A 6 -2.68 -25.18 1.36
CA ASP A 6 -2.23 -26.51 0.95
C ASP A 6 -1.10 -26.44 -0.10
N VAL A 7 -1.30 -25.66 -1.16
CA VAL A 7 -0.32 -25.47 -2.22
C VAL A 7 0.96 -24.81 -1.69
N ARG A 8 0.84 -23.91 -0.71
CA ARG A 8 2.00 -23.29 -0.07
C ARG A 8 2.71 -24.22 0.89
N ALA A 9 1.99 -25.05 1.63
CA ALA A 9 2.60 -26.07 2.49
C ALA A 9 3.42 -27.06 1.64
N GLU A 10 2.89 -27.46 0.48
CA GLU A 10 3.62 -28.34 -0.44
C GLU A 10 4.85 -27.63 -1.06
N ALA A 11 4.73 -26.35 -1.43
CA ALA A 11 5.88 -25.57 -1.88
C ALA A 11 6.98 -25.49 -0.81
N ILE A 12 6.61 -25.32 0.47
CA ILE A 12 7.55 -25.32 1.60
C ILE A 12 8.24 -26.67 1.73
N ARG A 13 7.49 -27.77 1.68
CA ARG A 13 8.06 -29.13 1.73
C ARG A 13 9.10 -29.33 0.63
N LEU A 14 8.81 -28.87 -0.58
CA LEU A 14 9.74 -28.96 -1.71
C LEU A 14 10.97 -28.05 -1.52
N PHE A 15 10.82 -26.87 -0.92
CA PHE A 15 11.96 -26.01 -0.59
C PHE A 15 12.83 -26.60 0.54
N ASP A 16 12.23 -27.22 1.55
CA ASP A 16 12.94 -27.93 2.61
C ASP A 16 13.78 -29.10 2.06
N MET A 17 13.32 -29.71 0.96
CA MET A 17 14.06 -30.73 0.19
C MET A 17 15.14 -30.14 -0.75
N GLY A 18 15.33 -28.82 -0.75
CA GLY A 18 16.34 -28.15 -1.57
C GLY A 18 15.95 -27.95 -3.04
N PHE A 19 14.69 -28.17 -3.42
CA PHE A 19 14.28 -27.99 -4.82
C PHE A 19 14.22 -26.52 -5.23
N ALA A 20 14.73 -26.23 -6.43
CA ALA A 20 14.73 -24.89 -7.01
C ALA A 20 13.34 -24.44 -7.50
N ASP A 21 13.15 -23.12 -7.59
CA ASP A 21 11.92 -22.46 -8.04
C ASP A 21 11.33 -23.02 -9.33
N LYS A 22 12.20 -23.32 -10.31
CA LYS A 22 11.81 -23.85 -11.63
C LYS A 22 11.13 -25.21 -11.52
N LEU A 23 11.68 -26.12 -10.71
CA LEU A 23 11.13 -27.46 -10.54
C LEU A 23 9.85 -27.42 -9.73
N VAL A 24 9.84 -26.67 -8.63
CA VAL A 24 8.65 -26.49 -7.79
C VAL A 24 7.50 -25.88 -8.58
N GLY A 25 7.75 -24.87 -9.43
CA GLY A 25 6.73 -24.32 -10.32
C GLY A 25 6.15 -25.35 -11.28
N ARG A 26 6.99 -26.23 -11.84
CA ARG A 26 6.52 -27.31 -12.72
C ARG A 26 5.66 -28.33 -11.96
N LEU A 27 6.12 -28.78 -10.79
CA LEU A 27 5.42 -29.78 -9.97
C LEU A 27 4.04 -29.29 -9.50
N LEU A 28 3.93 -27.99 -9.17
CA LEU A 28 2.69 -27.41 -8.66
C LEU A 28 1.81 -26.76 -9.74
N GLY A 29 2.25 -26.73 -11.00
CA GLY A 29 1.54 -26.01 -12.07
C GLY A 29 1.50 -24.49 -11.86
N ILE A 30 2.48 -23.93 -11.16
CA ILE A 30 2.54 -22.51 -10.81
C ILE A 30 3.61 -21.80 -11.65
N PRO A 31 3.34 -20.58 -12.16
CA PRO A 31 4.35 -19.79 -12.85
C PRO A 31 5.63 -19.65 -12.04
N ARG A 32 6.77 -19.91 -12.69
CA ARG A 32 8.10 -19.89 -12.06
C ARG A 32 8.35 -18.62 -11.25
N ASP A 33 7.98 -17.45 -11.77
CA ASP A 33 8.22 -16.19 -11.06
C ASP A 33 7.44 -16.06 -9.75
N THR A 34 6.25 -16.65 -9.67
CA THR A 34 5.48 -16.72 -8.43
C THR A 34 6.25 -17.56 -7.40
N VAL A 35 6.68 -18.76 -7.81
CA VAL A 35 7.42 -19.68 -6.94
C VAL A 35 8.78 -19.09 -6.56
N ARG A 36 9.43 -18.37 -7.46
CA ARG A 36 10.69 -17.68 -7.19
C ARG A 36 10.53 -16.62 -6.10
N ARG A 37 9.44 -15.84 -6.13
CA ARG A 37 9.12 -14.89 -5.04
C ARG A 37 8.90 -15.62 -3.72
N TRP A 38 8.23 -16.77 -3.75
CA TRP A 38 8.06 -17.60 -2.55
C TRP A 38 9.39 -18.10 -2.03
N LEU A 39 10.28 -18.58 -2.89
CA LEU A 39 11.61 -19.04 -2.50
C LEU A 39 12.44 -17.93 -1.84
N TYR A 40 12.42 -16.70 -2.39
CA TYR A 40 13.10 -15.57 -1.76
C TYR A 40 12.52 -15.21 -0.39
N ALA A 41 11.19 -15.19 -0.28
CA ALA A 41 10.53 -14.92 1.00
C ALA A 41 10.81 -16.03 2.02
N TYR A 42 10.81 -17.29 1.58
CA TYR A 42 11.14 -18.47 2.38
C TYR A 42 12.59 -18.40 2.90
N ARG A 43 13.56 -18.04 2.05
CA ARG A 43 14.95 -17.88 2.50
C ARG A 43 15.13 -16.74 3.49
N ALA A 44 14.42 -15.64 3.30
CA ALA A 44 14.55 -14.46 4.14
C ALA A 44 13.85 -14.57 5.50
N LEU A 45 12.71 -15.28 5.56
CA LEU A 45 11.80 -15.25 6.71
C LEU A 45 11.32 -16.63 7.16
N GLY A 46 11.81 -17.70 6.53
CA GLY A 46 11.42 -19.08 6.80
C GLY A 46 10.02 -19.46 6.31
N ARG A 47 9.51 -20.59 6.80
CA ARG A 47 8.20 -21.17 6.42
C ARG A 47 7.04 -20.19 6.60
N GLU A 48 7.08 -19.40 7.68
CA GLU A 48 6.04 -18.41 8.01
C GLU A 48 5.83 -17.35 6.93
N ALA A 49 6.86 -17.08 6.13
CA ALA A 49 6.79 -16.10 5.04
C ALA A 49 5.66 -16.40 4.04
N LEU A 50 5.33 -17.69 3.88
CA LEU A 50 4.30 -18.17 2.96
C LEU A 50 2.91 -18.20 3.58
N PHE A 51 2.78 -18.27 4.91
CA PHE A 51 1.49 -18.32 5.60
C PHE A 51 0.99 -16.94 6.06
N VAL A 52 1.91 -16.02 6.39
CA VAL A 52 1.52 -14.70 6.90
C VAL A 52 0.89 -13.84 5.80
N THR A 53 -0.38 -13.46 6.00
CA THR A 53 -1.13 -12.52 5.14
C THR A 53 -0.95 -11.06 5.54
N LYS A 54 -0.59 -10.80 6.81
CA LYS A 54 -0.44 -9.44 7.33
C LYS A 54 0.75 -8.71 6.70
N HIS A 55 0.57 -7.39 6.51
CA HIS A 55 1.65 -6.51 6.09
C HIS A 55 2.66 -6.34 7.22
N ARG A 56 3.96 -6.46 6.90
CA ARG A 56 5.04 -6.11 7.82
C ARG A 56 5.33 -4.62 7.74
N THR A 57 5.49 -4.00 8.90
CA THR A 57 6.05 -2.67 9.06
C THR A 57 7.56 -2.77 9.21
N TYR A 58 8.27 -1.85 8.58
CA TYR A 58 9.72 -1.71 8.68
C TYR A 58 10.03 -0.30 9.17
N SER A 59 11.04 -0.15 10.02
CA SER A 59 11.52 1.17 10.47
C SER A 59 12.05 1.98 9.29
N HIS A 60 12.13 3.30 9.45
CA HIS A 60 12.72 4.17 8.44
C HIS A 60 14.18 3.83 8.18
N ASP A 61 14.98 3.71 9.24
CA ASP A 61 16.41 3.37 9.16
C ASP A 61 16.67 2.08 8.38
N LEU A 62 15.90 1.02 8.65
CA LEU A 62 16.06 -0.26 7.96
C LEU A 62 15.75 -0.13 6.46
N LYS A 63 14.75 0.67 6.08
CA LYS A 63 14.46 0.93 4.65
C LYS A 63 15.62 1.67 3.99
N VAL A 64 16.18 2.66 4.69
CA VAL A 64 17.31 3.47 4.20
C VAL A 64 18.54 2.59 4.01
N GLU A 65 18.90 1.79 5.00
CA GLU A 65 20.05 0.88 4.93
C GLU A 65 19.92 -0.13 3.81
N ALA A 66 18.77 -0.81 3.71
CA ALA A 66 18.52 -1.80 2.67
C ALA A 66 18.55 -1.18 1.26
N ALA A 67 17.92 0.00 1.08
CA ALA A 67 17.93 0.68 -0.20
C ALA A 67 19.34 1.14 -0.59
N LYS A 68 20.08 1.73 0.35
CA LYS A 68 21.45 2.19 0.16
C LYS A 68 22.37 1.03 -0.21
N ALA A 69 22.33 -0.09 0.52
CA ALA A 69 23.14 -1.27 0.23
C ALA A 69 22.91 -1.82 -1.18
N VAL A 70 21.66 -1.81 -1.66
CA VAL A 70 21.31 -2.29 -3.00
C VAL A 70 21.70 -1.28 -4.09
N ILE A 71 21.53 0.02 -3.84
CA ILE A 71 21.92 1.06 -4.81
C ILE A 71 23.44 1.11 -5.00
N GLU A 72 24.19 0.99 -3.91
CA GLU A 72 25.66 0.98 -3.92
C GLU A 72 26.24 -0.33 -4.46
N GLY A 73 25.40 -1.30 -4.83
CA GLY A 73 25.84 -2.60 -5.34
C GLY A 73 26.47 -3.53 -4.30
N ARG A 74 26.38 -3.18 -3.01
CA ARG A 74 26.90 -4.02 -1.90
C ARG A 74 26.08 -5.30 -1.70
N MET A 75 24.80 -5.28 -2.07
CA MET A 75 23.91 -6.42 -1.98
C MET A 75 22.96 -6.47 -3.18
N THR A 76 22.67 -7.68 -3.62
CA THR A 76 21.52 -7.94 -4.47
C THR A 76 20.22 -7.87 -3.66
N LYS A 77 19.07 -7.69 -4.33
CA LYS A 77 17.77 -7.63 -3.66
C LYS A 77 17.44 -8.91 -2.84
N PRO A 78 17.70 -10.15 -3.32
CA PRO A 78 17.59 -11.34 -2.47
C PRO A 78 18.45 -11.28 -1.21
N GLU A 79 19.72 -10.89 -1.34
CA GLU A 79 20.64 -10.83 -0.20
C GLU A 79 20.19 -9.77 0.82
N ALA A 80 19.70 -8.63 0.35
CA ALA A 80 19.07 -7.62 1.22
C ALA A 80 17.78 -8.15 1.86
N MET A 81 17.00 -8.99 1.18
CA MET A 81 15.85 -9.63 1.82
C MET A 81 16.27 -10.53 2.98
N GLU A 82 17.30 -11.35 2.77
CA GLU A 82 17.81 -12.27 3.79
C GLU A 82 18.46 -11.52 4.94
N SER A 83 19.29 -10.51 4.66
CA SER A 83 20.02 -9.74 5.69
C SER A 83 19.12 -8.86 6.54
N TYR A 84 18.11 -8.23 5.94
CA TYR A 84 17.23 -7.27 6.61
C TYR A 84 15.84 -7.83 6.94
N GLY A 85 15.60 -9.13 6.71
CA GLY A 85 14.30 -9.78 6.98
C GLY A 85 13.15 -9.19 6.15
N LEU A 86 13.39 -8.88 4.88
CA LEU A 86 12.40 -8.25 4.00
C LEU A 86 11.60 -9.31 3.23
N LYS A 87 10.28 -9.10 3.16
CA LYS A 87 9.37 -10.05 2.50
C LYS A 87 9.37 -9.97 0.97
N SER A 88 9.75 -8.83 0.38
CA SER A 88 9.51 -8.58 -1.04
C SER A 88 10.57 -7.72 -1.72
N LYS A 89 11.06 -8.18 -2.86
CA LYS A 89 11.91 -7.40 -3.77
C LYS A 89 11.23 -6.12 -4.26
N THR A 90 9.92 -6.15 -4.50
CA THR A 90 9.19 -4.98 -5.00
C THR A 90 9.16 -3.84 -3.99
N GLN A 91 9.20 -4.15 -2.69
CA GLN A 91 9.33 -3.12 -1.65
C GLN A 91 10.72 -2.49 -1.73
N ILE A 92 11.77 -3.30 -1.88
CA ILE A 92 13.14 -2.83 -2.08
C ILE A 92 13.23 -1.97 -3.36
N ASP A 93 12.63 -2.40 -4.47
CA ASP A 93 12.59 -1.62 -5.71
C ASP A 93 11.97 -0.24 -5.51
N THR A 94 10.88 -0.20 -4.76
CA THR A 94 10.19 1.06 -4.43
C THR A 94 11.09 1.95 -3.56
N TRP A 95 11.75 1.38 -2.55
CA TRP A 95 12.64 2.15 -1.68
C TRP A 95 13.87 2.65 -2.42
N CYS A 96 14.48 1.82 -3.28
CA CYS A 96 15.60 2.24 -4.11
C CYS A 96 15.21 3.37 -5.06
N ARG A 97 13.99 3.32 -5.62
CA ARG A 97 13.49 4.42 -6.45
C ARG A 97 13.33 5.71 -5.66
N LEU A 98 12.63 5.67 -4.53
CA LEU A 98 12.42 6.85 -3.66
C LEU A 98 13.75 7.43 -3.16
N TYR A 99 14.69 6.56 -2.77
CA TYR A 99 16.01 6.99 -2.32
C TYR A 99 16.80 7.72 -3.43
N ARG A 100 16.71 7.27 -4.69
CA ARG A 100 17.33 8.00 -5.81
C ARG A 100 16.66 9.35 -6.10
N GLU A 101 15.36 9.46 -5.86
CA GLU A 101 14.57 10.68 -6.11
C GLU A 101 14.78 11.75 -5.02
N GLY A 102 14.91 11.36 -3.75
CA GLY A 102 14.96 12.32 -2.64
C GLY A 102 15.72 11.84 -1.40
N GLY A 103 16.65 10.90 -1.56
CA GLY A 103 17.53 10.43 -0.49
C GLY A 103 16.78 9.71 0.65
N PRO A 104 17.37 9.71 1.86
CA PRO A 104 16.76 9.08 3.04
C PRO A 104 15.39 9.64 3.40
N ASP A 105 15.18 10.96 3.26
CA ASP A 105 13.96 11.65 3.68
C ASP A 105 12.74 11.24 2.85
N ALA A 106 12.95 10.83 1.60
CA ALA A 106 11.89 10.31 0.73
C ALA A 106 11.26 9.00 1.24
N LEU A 107 11.89 8.32 2.21
CA LEU A 107 11.38 7.10 2.84
C LEU A 107 10.61 7.36 4.14
N LEU A 108 10.57 8.60 4.60
CA LEU A 108 9.79 8.98 5.78
C LEU A 108 8.31 8.68 5.56
N PRO A 109 7.57 8.32 6.62
CA PRO A 109 6.14 8.16 6.52
C PRO A 109 5.51 9.47 6.03
N LYS A 110 4.80 9.41 4.89
CA LYS A 110 4.01 10.55 4.43
C LYS A 110 2.87 10.81 5.43
N PRO A 111 2.52 12.09 5.68
CA PRO A 111 1.37 12.42 6.51
C PRO A 111 0.14 11.66 6.00
N LYS A 112 -0.50 10.91 6.91
CA LYS A 112 -1.72 10.16 6.60
C LYS A 112 -2.90 11.11 6.59
N GLY A 113 -3.65 11.12 5.50
CA GLY A 113 -4.91 11.85 5.39
C GLY A 113 -5.04 12.58 4.07
N ARG A 114 -6.23 13.12 3.83
CA ARG A 114 -6.42 14.15 2.81
C ARG A 114 -5.59 15.36 3.25
N PRO A 115 -4.75 15.95 2.38
CA PRO A 115 -4.15 17.23 2.70
C PRO A 115 -5.26 18.19 3.09
N GLU A 116 -5.04 18.97 4.15
CA GLU A 116 -6.00 19.97 4.59
C GLU A 116 -6.36 20.86 3.40
N LYS A 117 -7.65 21.12 3.22
CA LYS A 117 -8.11 21.95 2.11
C LYS A 117 -7.51 23.33 2.38
N ALA A 118 -6.53 23.75 1.58
CA ALA A 118 -5.93 25.06 1.71
C ALA A 118 -7.07 26.09 1.75
N GLU A 119 -7.08 26.94 2.78
CA GLU A 119 -8.05 28.01 2.82
C GLU A 119 -7.86 28.88 1.58
N PRO A 120 -8.95 29.26 0.89
CA PRO A 120 -8.86 30.17 -0.23
C PRO A 120 -8.19 31.46 0.24
N VAL A 121 -7.07 31.81 -0.40
CA VAL A 121 -6.40 33.10 -0.18
C VAL A 121 -7.10 34.13 -1.05
N PHE A 122 -7.74 35.11 -0.43
CA PHE A 122 -8.43 36.19 -1.12
C PHE A 122 -7.51 37.40 -1.29
N SER A 123 -7.60 38.07 -2.44
CA SER A 123 -6.80 39.27 -2.73
C SER A 123 -7.33 40.52 -2.02
N SER A 124 -8.61 40.51 -1.62
CA SER A 124 -9.27 41.59 -0.91
C SER A 124 -10.39 41.08 0.02
N ARG A 125 -10.81 41.92 0.97
CA ARG A 125 -11.94 41.62 1.87
C ARG A 125 -13.27 41.53 1.11
N GLU A 126 -13.42 42.28 0.03
CA GLU A 126 -14.64 42.25 -0.79
C GLU A 126 -14.77 40.89 -1.50
N GLU A 127 -13.68 40.38 -2.06
CA GLU A 127 -13.62 39.06 -2.68
C GLU A 127 -13.93 37.91 -1.69
N GLU A 128 -13.42 38.02 -0.46
CA GLU A 128 -13.73 37.08 0.63
C GLU A 128 -15.24 37.07 0.96
N LEU A 129 -15.85 38.25 1.09
CA LEU A 129 -17.28 38.38 1.39
C LEU A 129 -18.14 37.81 0.27
N GLU A 130 -17.81 38.09 -0.99
CA GLU A 130 -18.53 37.51 -2.13
C GLU A 130 -18.43 35.98 -2.15
N ALA A 131 -17.26 35.42 -1.84
CA ALA A 131 -17.09 33.98 -1.76
C ALA A 131 -17.94 33.37 -0.63
N ARG A 132 -18.00 34.04 0.53
CA ARG A 132 -18.84 33.65 1.67
C ARG A 132 -20.33 33.66 1.31
N VAL A 133 -20.78 34.69 0.59
CA VAL A 133 -22.17 34.79 0.14
C VAL A 133 -22.52 33.63 -0.80
N ARG A 134 -21.69 33.35 -1.81
CA ARG A 134 -21.90 32.22 -2.74
C ARG A 134 -21.97 30.87 -2.00
N GLU A 135 -21.12 30.67 -1.00
CA GLU A 135 -21.13 29.46 -0.18
C GLU A 135 -22.43 29.33 0.62
N LEU A 136 -22.86 30.39 1.30
CA LEU A 136 -24.11 30.42 2.07
C LEU A 136 -25.34 30.21 1.18
N GLU A 137 -25.36 30.79 -0.01
CA GLU A 137 -26.43 30.59 -1.00
C GLU A 137 -26.54 29.13 -1.42
N LEU A 138 -25.40 28.49 -1.71
CA LEU A 138 -25.36 27.06 -2.05
C LEU A 138 -25.84 26.20 -0.88
N GLU A 139 -25.41 26.50 0.35
CA GLU A 139 -25.83 25.78 1.56
C GLU A 139 -27.34 25.91 1.78
N LEU A 140 -27.91 27.10 1.62
CA LEU A 140 -29.35 27.32 1.68
C LEU A 140 -30.10 26.53 0.59
N GLU A 141 -29.56 26.43 -0.62
CA GLU A 141 -30.19 25.65 -1.68
C GLU A 141 -30.17 24.15 -1.36
N ILE A 142 -29.04 23.63 -0.86
CA ILE A 142 -28.94 22.23 -0.41
C ILE A 142 -29.94 21.96 0.70
N GLN A 143 -30.03 22.85 1.69
CA GLN A 143 -30.95 22.70 2.81
C GLN A 143 -32.41 22.67 2.35
N LYS A 144 -32.79 23.55 1.41
CA LYS A 144 -34.12 23.54 0.78
C LYS A 144 -34.42 22.21 0.08
N ARG A 145 -33.45 21.65 -0.65
CA ARG A 145 -33.61 20.34 -1.31
C ARG A 145 -33.79 19.22 -0.29
N ILE A 146 -33.02 19.21 0.79
CA ILE A 146 -33.15 18.22 1.88
C ILE A 146 -34.55 18.31 2.51
N ASN A 147 -35.02 19.50 2.84
CA ASN A 147 -36.34 19.70 3.42
C ASN A 147 -37.46 19.23 2.48
N ALA A 148 -37.37 19.58 1.19
CA ALA A 148 -38.35 19.14 0.20
C ALA A 148 -38.40 17.61 0.05
N LEU A 149 -37.24 16.94 0.11
CA LEU A 149 -37.16 15.48 0.11
C LEU A 149 -37.80 14.88 1.37
N ALA A 150 -37.54 15.46 2.55
CA ALA A 150 -38.11 15.02 3.82
C ALA A 150 -39.64 15.13 3.83
N GLU A 151 -40.19 16.28 3.43
CA GLU A 151 -41.63 16.47 3.30
C GLU A 151 -42.27 15.49 2.31
N GLY A 152 -41.60 15.20 1.19
CA GLY A 152 -42.08 14.21 0.21
C GLY A 152 -42.07 12.78 0.74
N ILE A 153 -41.18 12.45 1.68
CA ILE A 153 -41.18 11.17 2.39
C ILE A 153 -42.32 11.11 3.41
N GLU A 154 -42.52 12.18 4.19
CA GLU A 154 -43.60 12.27 5.18
C GLU A 154 -44.97 12.18 4.53
N ARG A 155 -45.19 12.93 3.43
CA ARG A 155 -46.42 12.86 2.64
C ARG A 155 -46.72 11.43 2.18
N ARG A 156 -45.71 10.72 1.65
CA ARG A 156 -45.84 9.31 1.23
C ARG A 156 -46.14 8.36 2.38
N ARG A 157 -45.60 8.60 3.57
CA ARG A 157 -45.90 7.80 4.78
C ARG A 157 -47.34 8.03 5.29
N ARG A 158 -47.88 9.23 5.10
CA ARG A 158 -49.22 9.62 5.56
C ARG A 158 -50.35 9.11 4.65
N THR A 159 -50.04 8.87 3.38
CA THR A 159 -50.96 8.33 2.37
C THR A 159 -50.92 6.79 2.25
N ARG A 160 -50.19 6.10 3.13
CA ARG A 160 -50.06 4.64 3.17
C ARG A 160 -50.62 4.11 4.48
#